data_AF-A0A8D2AKN0-F1
#
_entry.id   AF-A0A8D2AKN0-F1
#
_cell.length_a   1.000
_cell.length_b   1.000
_cell.length_c   1.000
_cell.angle_alpha   90.00
_cell.angle_beta   90.00
_cell.angle_gamma   90.00
#
_symmetry.space_group_name_H-M   'P 1'
#
loop_
_entity.id
_entity.type
_entity.pdbx_description
1 polymer ?
#
loop_
_entity_poly.entity_id
_entity_poly.type
_entity_poly.pdbx_seq_one_letter_code
_entity_poly.pdbx_strand_id
1 'polypeptide(L)'
;MSREPSPPLPGDMSTGPIAESWCYTQVKVVKFSYMWTINNFSFCREEMGEVLKSSTFSSGPSDKMKWCLRVNPKGLDDESKDYLSLYLLLVSCPKSEVRAKFKFSLLNAKREETKAMESQRAYRFVQGKDWGFKKFIRRDFLLDEANGLLPDDKLTLFCEVSVVQDSVNISGHTNTNTLKVPECRLAEDLGNLWENTRFTDCSFFVRGQEFKAHKSVLAARSPVFNAMFEHEMEESKKNRVEINDLDPEVFKEMMRFVYTGKAPNLDKMADNLLAAADKYALERLKVMCEEALCSNLSVENVADTLVLADLHSAEQLKAQAIDFINSQATDIMETSGWKSMIQSHPHLVAEAFRALASAQCPQFGIPRKRLKQS
;
A
#
# COMPACT_ATOMS: atom_id res chain seq x y z
N MET A 1 9.51 -8.52 -3.66
CA MET A 1 10.20 -8.60 -4.97
C MET A 1 9.37 -7.93 -6.05
N SER A 2 9.50 -6.61 -6.18
CA SER A 2 8.91 -5.81 -7.25
C SER A 2 10.06 -5.34 -8.13
N ARG A 3 10.37 -6.11 -9.19
CA ARG A 3 11.21 -5.60 -10.28
C ARG A 3 10.42 -4.47 -10.95
N GLU A 4 10.83 -3.23 -10.72
CA GLU A 4 10.49 -2.17 -11.65
C GLU A 4 10.92 -2.62 -13.06
N PRO A 5 10.08 -2.41 -14.09
CA PRO A 5 10.46 -2.78 -15.44
C PRO A 5 11.60 -1.85 -15.87
N SER A 6 12.81 -2.39 -15.95
CA SER A 6 13.93 -1.73 -16.60
C SER A 6 13.54 -1.39 -18.05
N PRO A 7 13.94 -0.22 -18.58
CA PRO A 7 13.60 0.18 -19.93
C PRO A 7 14.12 -0.85 -20.94
N PRO A 8 13.49 -0.99 -22.13
CA PRO A 8 14.06 -1.81 -23.18
C PRO A 8 15.46 -1.26 -23.50
N LEU A 9 16.46 -2.15 -23.39
CA LEU A 9 17.81 -1.88 -23.87
C LEU A 9 17.73 -1.41 -25.33
N PRO A 10 18.55 -0.44 -25.77
CA PRO A 10 18.66 -0.10 -27.18
C PRO A 10 19.44 -1.22 -27.89
N GLY A 11 18.75 -2.33 -28.15
CA GLY A 11 19.17 -3.42 -29.02
C GLY A 11 18.24 -3.48 -30.22
N ASP A 12 18.81 -3.24 -31.40
CA ASP A 12 18.22 -3.36 -32.73
C ASP A 12 16.86 -2.69 -32.96
N MET A 13 16.88 -1.40 -33.26
CA MET A 13 15.82 -0.79 -34.08
C MET A 13 16.41 -0.06 -35.27
N SER A 14 16.25 -0.71 -36.42
CA SER A 14 16.26 -0.09 -37.72
C SER A 14 15.24 1.05 -37.80
N THR A 15 15.69 2.17 -38.38
CA THR A 15 14.89 3.16 -39.12
C THR A 15 13.47 3.43 -38.60
N GLY A 16 13.36 4.14 -37.47
CA GLY A 16 12.11 4.75 -37.00
C GLY A 16 12.29 6.24 -36.70
N PRO A 17 11.22 7.05 -36.68
CA PRO A 17 11.31 8.47 -36.34
C PRO A 17 11.78 8.65 -34.88
N ILE A 18 12.84 9.42 -34.67
CA ILE A 18 13.40 9.77 -33.36
C ILE A 18 12.70 11.03 -32.87
N ALA A 19 11.95 10.94 -31.77
CA ALA A 19 11.33 12.10 -31.12
C ALA A 19 12.31 12.74 -30.10
N GLU A 20 12.39 14.07 -30.09
CA GLU A 20 13.24 14.88 -29.16
C GLU A 20 12.69 14.93 -27.74
N SER A 21 11.37 14.77 -27.61
CA SER A 21 10.67 14.68 -26.34
C SER A 21 9.87 13.39 -26.30
N TRP A 22 9.93 12.70 -25.17
CA TRP A 22 9.10 11.52 -24.94
C TRP A 22 8.37 11.65 -23.61
N CYS A 23 7.17 11.08 -23.57
CA CYS A 23 6.37 10.97 -22.37
C CYS A 23 5.88 9.54 -22.25
N TYR A 24 6.15 8.92 -21.11
CA TYR A 24 5.57 7.64 -20.72
C TYR A 24 4.51 7.90 -19.64
N THR A 25 3.26 7.58 -19.97
CA THR A 25 2.16 7.64 -19.00
C THR A 25 1.93 6.24 -18.42
N GLN A 26 2.14 6.09 -17.12
CA GLN A 26 1.72 4.88 -16.43
C GLN A 26 0.36 5.09 -15.78
N VAL A 27 -0.64 4.34 -16.23
CA VAL A 27 -1.96 4.29 -15.60
C VAL A 27 -1.94 3.21 -14.52
N LYS A 28 -2.02 3.61 -13.25
CA LYS A 28 -2.11 2.65 -12.13
C LYS A 28 -3.50 1.98 -12.14
N VAL A 29 -3.52 0.66 -11.95
CA VAL A 29 -4.75 -0.14 -11.88
C VAL A 29 -4.71 -1.02 -10.65
N VAL A 30 -5.72 -0.90 -9.79
CA VAL A 30 -5.91 -1.77 -8.63
C VAL A 30 -6.92 -2.85 -8.97
N LYS A 31 -6.53 -4.11 -8.75
CA LYS A 31 -7.37 -5.28 -9.00
C LYS A 31 -7.73 -5.97 -7.70
N PHE A 32 -8.99 -6.36 -7.58
CA PHE A 32 -9.49 -7.15 -6.46
C PHE A 32 -10.70 -7.96 -6.92
N SER A 33 -11.05 -9.00 -6.17
CA SER A 33 -12.18 -9.86 -6.47
C SER A 33 -13.07 -10.07 -5.24
N TYR A 34 -14.31 -10.48 -5.50
CA TYR A 34 -15.31 -10.74 -4.48
C TYR A 34 -16.14 -11.96 -4.88
N MET A 35 -16.36 -12.85 -3.91
CA MET A 35 -17.18 -14.04 -4.08
C MET A 35 -18.43 -13.91 -3.22
N TRP A 36 -19.59 -14.17 -3.83
CA TRP A 36 -20.87 -14.14 -3.16
C TRP A 36 -21.65 -15.43 -3.43
N THR A 37 -21.93 -16.18 -2.37
CA THR A 37 -22.76 -17.39 -2.44
C THR A 37 -24.16 -17.09 -1.90
N ILE A 38 -25.17 -17.36 -2.72
CA ILE A 38 -26.59 -17.32 -2.35
C ILE A 38 -27.04 -18.76 -2.16
N ASN A 39 -27.36 -19.12 -0.92
CA ASN A 39 -27.83 -20.46 -0.58
C ASN A 39 -29.33 -20.60 -0.88
N ASN A 40 -29.75 -21.81 -1.25
CA ASN A 40 -31.14 -22.15 -1.57
C ASN A 40 -31.69 -21.24 -2.68
N PHE A 41 -30.91 -21.03 -3.75
CA PHE A 41 -31.20 -20.03 -4.78
C PHE A 41 -32.53 -20.29 -5.50
N SER A 42 -32.91 -21.55 -5.71
CA SER A 42 -34.19 -21.92 -6.30
C SER A 42 -35.39 -21.46 -5.45
N PHE A 43 -35.20 -21.22 -4.15
CA PHE A 43 -36.21 -20.75 -3.20
C PHE A 43 -36.26 -19.22 -3.03
N CYS A 44 -35.46 -18.46 -3.80
CA CYS A 44 -35.51 -16.99 -3.79
C CYS A 44 -36.93 -16.49 -4.06
N ARG A 45 -37.47 -15.69 -3.13
CA ARG A 45 -38.85 -15.18 -3.18
C ARG A 45 -38.97 -13.91 -4.01
N GLU A 46 -37.85 -13.30 -4.38
CA GLU A 46 -37.81 -12.04 -5.11
C GLU A 46 -38.63 -12.13 -6.40
N GLU A 47 -39.51 -11.17 -6.59
CA GLU A 47 -40.26 -11.01 -7.83
C GLU A 47 -39.46 -10.22 -8.88
N MET A 48 -39.97 -10.16 -10.11
CA MET A 48 -39.33 -9.40 -11.19
C MET A 48 -39.10 -7.94 -10.75
N GLY A 49 -37.89 -7.43 -10.95
CA GLY A 49 -37.46 -6.10 -10.52
C GLY A 49 -36.97 -6.01 -9.07
N GLU A 50 -37.28 -6.99 -8.22
CA GLU A 50 -36.76 -7.05 -6.85
C GLU A 50 -35.29 -7.50 -6.84
N VAL A 51 -34.53 -7.00 -5.87
CA VAL A 51 -33.07 -7.05 -5.88
C VAL A 51 -32.49 -7.60 -4.58
N LEU A 52 -31.58 -8.57 -4.71
CA LEU A 52 -30.68 -9.00 -3.66
C LEU A 52 -29.39 -8.19 -3.70
N LYS A 53 -28.89 -7.79 -2.53
CA LYS A 53 -27.61 -7.09 -2.39
C LYS A 53 -26.65 -7.92 -1.57
N SER A 54 -25.40 -8.01 -2.02
CA SER A 54 -24.33 -8.60 -1.21
C SER A 54 -23.92 -7.68 -0.06
N SER A 55 -23.13 -8.21 0.87
CA SER A 55 -22.31 -7.38 1.75
C SER A 55 -21.38 -6.48 0.94
N THR A 56 -20.94 -5.38 1.55
CA THR A 56 -19.99 -4.49 0.90
C THR A 56 -18.57 -5.05 0.91
N PHE A 57 -17.79 -4.77 -0.13
CA PHE A 57 -16.39 -5.15 -0.28
C PHE A 57 -15.55 -4.00 -0.86
N SER A 58 -14.23 -4.09 -0.72
CA SER A 58 -13.26 -3.07 -1.15
C SER A 58 -11.94 -3.70 -1.58
N SER A 59 -11.01 -2.93 -2.16
CA SER A 59 -9.71 -3.49 -2.58
C SER A 59 -8.80 -3.88 -1.42
N GLY A 60 -9.03 -3.30 -0.25
CA GLY A 60 -8.37 -3.62 1.00
C GLY A 60 -9.20 -3.18 2.22
N PRO A 61 -8.80 -3.55 3.44
CA PRO A 61 -9.56 -3.30 4.67
C PRO A 61 -9.78 -1.80 4.94
N SER A 62 -8.76 -0.98 4.71
CA SER A 62 -8.76 0.47 4.93
C SER A 62 -9.28 1.29 3.74
N ASP A 63 -9.65 0.64 2.63
CA ASP A 63 -10.16 1.35 1.45
C ASP A 63 -11.58 1.90 1.71
N LYS A 64 -11.71 3.21 1.53
CA LYS A 64 -12.95 3.98 1.71
C LYS A 64 -13.93 3.77 0.54
N MET A 65 -13.48 3.24 -0.59
CA MET A 65 -14.35 2.87 -1.71
C MET A 65 -15.05 1.54 -1.44
N LYS A 66 -16.36 1.59 -1.17
CA LYS A 66 -17.16 0.40 -0.86
C LYS A 66 -18.04 0.04 -2.05
N TRP A 67 -18.00 -1.22 -2.44
CA TRP A 67 -18.73 -1.80 -3.56
C TRP A 67 -19.69 -2.88 -3.06
N CYS A 68 -20.75 -3.18 -3.79
CA CYS A 68 -21.54 -4.39 -3.56
C CYS A 68 -22.07 -4.95 -4.87
N LEU A 69 -22.47 -6.22 -4.86
CA LEU A 69 -23.18 -6.84 -5.98
C LEU A 69 -24.69 -6.64 -5.81
N ARG A 70 -25.38 -6.49 -6.95
CA ARG A 70 -26.84 -6.47 -7.05
C ARG A 70 -27.28 -7.57 -8.00
N VAL A 71 -28.19 -8.43 -7.55
CA VAL A 71 -28.77 -9.51 -8.36
C VAL A 71 -30.27 -9.34 -8.42
N ASN A 72 -30.85 -9.41 -9.61
CA ASN A 72 -32.28 -9.58 -9.80
C ASN A 72 -32.52 -11.02 -10.27
N PRO A 73 -32.92 -11.95 -9.39
CA PRO A 73 -33.05 -13.38 -9.73
C PRO A 73 -34.03 -13.65 -10.87
N LYS A 74 -35.09 -12.83 -10.96
CA LYS A 74 -36.16 -12.94 -11.96
C LYS A 74 -36.14 -11.83 -13.03
N GLY A 75 -34.97 -11.24 -13.27
CA GLY A 75 -34.79 -10.13 -14.21
C GLY A 75 -35.17 -8.78 -13.61
N LEU A 76 -34.72 -7.71 -14.27
CA LEU A 76 -34.97 -6.33 -13.85
C LEU A 76 -36.32 -5.79 -14.36
N ASP A 77 -36.73 -6.25 -15.53
CA ASP A 77 -37.93 -5.82 -16.26
C ASP A 77 -38.34 -6.87 -17.30
N ASP A 78 -39.41 -6.60 -18.06
CA ASP A 78 -39.98 -7.52 -19.03
C ASP A 78 -38.99 -8.00 -20.11
N GLU A 79 -38.03 -7.16 -20.51
CA GLU A 79 -37.02 -7.55 -21.49
C GLU A 79 -36.06 -8.61 -20.96
N SER A 80 -35.91 -8.69 -19.64
CA SER A 80 -34.95 -9.52 -18.93
C SER A 80 -35.58 -10.56 -18.00
N LYS A 81 -36.90 -10.73 -18.03
CA LYS A 81 -37.67 -11.66 -17.17
C LYS A 81 -37.16 -13.11 -17.14
N ASP A 82 -36.61 -13.58 -18.26
CA ASP A 82 -36.08 -14.95 -18.42
C ASP A 82 -34.60 -15.06 -18.05
N TYR A 83 -34.01 -13.98 -17.55
CA TYR A 83 -32.60 -13.87 -17.20
C TYR A 83 -32.41 -13.47 -15.75
N LEU A 84 -31.27 -13.85 -15.19
CA LEU A 84 -30.71 -13.23 -14.01
C LEU A 84 -29.97 -11.95 -14.44
N SER A 85 -30.23 -10.83 -13.77
CA SER A 85 -29.48 -9.59 -13.99
C SER A 85 -28.46 -9.39 -12.86
N LEU A 86 -27.24 -8.95 -13.20
CA LEU A 86 -26.14 -8.81 -12.26
C LEU A 86 -25.39 -7.50 -12.47
N TYR A 87 -25.21 -6.74 -11.40
CA TYR A 87 -24.58 -5.42 -11.42
C TYR A 87 -23.58 -5.24 -10.28
N LEU A 88 -22.55 -4.44 -10.56
CA LEU A 88 -21.62 -3.89 -9.58
C LEU A 88 -22.10 -2.49 -9.22
N LEU A 89 -22.31 -2.24 -7.93
CA LEU A 89 -22.73 -0.95 -7.39
C LEU A 89 -21.58 -0.31 -6.62
N LEU A 90 -21.31 0.97 -6.85
CA LEU A 90 -20.44 1.79 -6.00
C LEU A 90 -21.28 2.39 -4.87
N VAL A 91 -21.13 1.89 -3.65
CA VAL A 91 -21.92 2.27 -2.47
C VAL A 91 -21.39 3.55 -1.82
N SER A 92 -20.07 3.64 -1.66
CA SER A 92 -19.40 4.79 -1.05
C SER A 92 -18.10 5.08 -1.79
N CYS A 93 -17.81 6.37 -2.01
CA CYS A 93 -16.56 6.79 -2.63
C CYS A 93 -16.14 8.17 -2.11
N PRO A 94 -14.89 8.34 -1.65
CA PRO A 94 -14.39 9.66 -1.25
C PRO A 94 -14.06 10.55 -2.45
N LYS A 95 -13.88 9.97 -3.65
CA LYS A 95 -13.64 10.71 -4.90
C LYS A 95 -14.98 11.12 -5.53
N SER A 96 -14.97 12.18 -6.33
CA SER A 96 -16.16 12.62 -7.10
C SER A 96 -16.62 11.57 -8.12
N GLU A 97 -15.69 10.81 -8.68
CA GLU A 97 -15.93 9.71 -9.60
C GLU A 97 -14.78 8.69 -9.60
N VAL A 98 -15.08 7.49 -10.09
CA VAL A 98 -14.10 6.42 -10.29
C VAL A 98 -14.35 5.75 -11.63
N ARG A 99 -13.29 5.32 -12.32
CA ARG A 99 -13.40 4.47 -13.51
C ARG A 99 -12.99 3.04 -13.20
N ALA A 100 -13.85 2.07 -13.52
CA ALA A 100 -13.56 0.67 -13.25
C ALA A 100 -14.02 -0.25 -14.39
N LYS A 101 -13.21 -1.26 -14.69
CA LYS A 101 -13.63 -2.46 -15.41
C LYS A 101 -14.09 -3.51 -14.41
N PHE A 102 -15.00 -4.37 -14.83
CA PHE A 102 -15.46 -5.49 -14.02
C PHE A 102 -15.71 -6.72 -14.89
N LYS A 103 -15.54 -7.90 -14.31
CA LYS A 103 -15.89 -9.20 -14.88
C LYS A 103 -16.72 -9.96 -13.86
N PHE A 104 -17.75 -10.64 -14.33
CA PHE A 104 -18.57 -11.55 -13.54
C PHE A 104 -18.48 -12.94 -14.12
N SER A 105 -18.44 -13.94 -13.25
CA SER A 105 -18.47 -15.36 -13.60
C SER A 105 -19.24 -16.15 -12.54
N LEU A 106 -19.62 -17.38 -12.89
CA LEU A 106 -20.15 -18.36 -11.96
C LEU A 106 -19.06 -19.35 -11.58
N LEU A 107 -19.08 -19.84 -10.34
CA LEU A 107 -18.20 -20.95 -9.94
C LEU A 107 -18.97 -22.28 -9.96
N ASN A 108 -18.42 -23.27 -10.66
CA ASN A 108 -18.97 -24.63 -10.65
C ASN A 108 -18.59 -25.39 -9.36
N ALA A 109 -19.03 -26.64 -9.23
CA ALA A 109 -18.70 -27.51 -8.09
C ALA A 109 -17.19 -27.70 -7.84
N LYS A 110 -16.36 -27.54 -8.88
CA LYS A 110 -14.88 -27.61 -8.80
C LYS A 110 -14.23 -26.26 -8.48
N ARG A 111 -15.02 -25.20 -8.25
CA ARG A 111 -14.58 -23.80 -8.09
C ARG A 111 -13.89 -23.21 -9.33
N GLU A 112 -14.20 -23.71 -10.51
CA GLU A 112 -13.71 -23.15 -11.76
C GLU A 112 -14.70 -22.07 -12.27
N GLU A 113 -14.16 -20.99 -12.81
CA GLU A 113 -14.96 -19.93 -13.43
C GLU A 113 -15.61 -20.40 -14.73
N THR A 114 -16.91 -20.15 -14.87
CA THR A 114 -17.68 -20.41 -16.08
C THR A 114 -18.67 -19.28 -16.34
N LYS A 115 -19.21 -19.22 -17.57
CA LYS A 115 -20.20 -18.21 -18.01
C LYS A 115 -19.77 -16.76 -17.70
N ALA A 116 -18.51 -16.47 -17.99
CA ALA A 116 -17.94 -15.16 -17.72
C ALA A 116 -18.48 -14.08 -18.68
N MET A 117 -18.74 -12.89 -18.14
CA MET A 117 -18.96 -11.67 -18.92
C MET A 117 -18.18 -10.50 -18.33
N GLU A 118 -17.55 -9.72 -19.20
CA GLU A 118 -16.70 -8.60 -18.81
C GLU A 118 -17.11 -7.29 -19.47
N SER A 119 -16.86 -6.21 -18.75
CA SER A 119 -17.07 -4.85 -19.24
C SER A 119 -16.08 -4.55 -20.37
N GLN A 120 -16.59 -4.13 -21.53
CA GLN A 120 -15.76 -3.76 -22.70
C GLN A 120 -14.74 -2.64 -22.40
N ARG A 121 -15.10 -1.73 -21.49
CA ARG A 121 -14.30 -0.56 -21.10
C ARG A 121 -14.47 -0.26 -19.62
N ALA A 122 -13.61 0.60 -19.09
CA ALA A 122 -13.79 1.14 -17.76
C ALA A 122 -15.01 2.09 -17.76
N TYR A 123 -16.02 1.78 -16.95
CA TYR A 123 -17.20 2.61 -16.80
C TYR A 123 -16.99 3.64 -15.69
N ARG A 124 -17.64 4.80 -15.83
CA ARG A 124 -17.64 5.86 -14.81
C ARG A 124 -18.67 5.53 -13.73
N PHE A 125 -18.21 5.38 -12.50
CA PHE A 125 -19.01 5.22 -11.31
C PHE A 125 -19.00 6.50 -10.50
N VAL A 126 -20.15 6.84 -9.95
CA VAL A 126 -20.34 7.83 -8.88
C VAL A 126 -21.05 7.12 -7.74
N GLN A 127 -21.07 7.72 -6.55
CA GLN A 127 -21.76 7.11 -5.41
C GLN A 127 -23.23 6.81 -5.75
N GLY A 128 -23.65 5.57 -5.50
CA GLY A 128 -24.99 5.07 -5.82
C GLY A 128 -25.19 4.61 -7.28
N LYS A 129 -24.17 4.71 -8.14
CA LYS A 129 -24.25 4.28 -9.54
C LYS A 129 -23.81 2.82 -9.69
N ASP A 130 -24.52 2.08 -10.53
CA ASP A 130 -24.17 0.72 -10.91
C ASP A 130 -23.95 0.56 -12.42
N TRP A 131 -23.23 -0.52 -12.75
CA TRP A 131 -23.01 -1.02 -14.10
C TRP A 131 -22.97 -2.55 -14.07
N GLY A 132 -23.48 -3.19 -15.12
CA GLY A 132 -23.63 -4.63 -15.15
C GLY A 132 -24.31 -5.16 -16.40
N PHE A 133 -24.80 -6.38 -16.31
CA PHE A 133 -25.48 -7.07 -17.41
C PHE A 133 -26.92 -7.36 -17.03
N LYS A 134 -27.82 -6.72 -17.76
CA LYS A 134 -29.27 -6.93 -17.66
C LYS A 134 -29.67 -8.38 -17.98
N LYS A 135 -28.94 -9.02 -18.91
CA LYS A 135 -29.12 -10.41 -19.34
C LYS A 135 -27.85 -11.20 -19.04
N PHE A 136 -27.54 -11.44 -17.76
CA PHE A 136 -26.30 -12.12 -17.37
C PHE A 136 -26.34 -13.62 -17.70
N ILE A 137 -27.38 -14.34 -17.28
CA ILE A 137 -27.54 -15.74 -17.64
C ILE A 137 -29.01 -16.09 -17.75
N ARG A 138 -29.38 -16.94 -18.71
CA ARG A 138 -30.76 -17.43 -18.82
C ARG A 138 -31.08 -18.31 -17.62
N ARG A 139 -32.28 -18.15 -17.07
CA ARG A 139 -32.70 -18.83 -15.85
C ARG A 139 -32.92 -20.32 -16.04
N ASP A 140 -33.48 -20.72 -17.17
CA ASP A 140 -33.64 -22.14 -17.53
C ASP A 140 -32.29 -22.86 -17.57
N PHE A 141 -31.28 -22.24 -18.19
CA PHE A 141 -29.92 -22.77 -18.23
C PHE A 141 -29.27 -22.82 -16.83
N LEU A 142 -29.51 -21.80 -16.00
CA LEU A 142 -28.95 -21.74 -14.65
C LEU A 142 -29.55 -22.80 -13.71
N LEU A 143 -30.86 -23.04 -13.82
CA LEU A 143 -31.62 -23.96 -12.96
C LEU A 143 -31.55 -25.42 -13.41
N ASP A 144 -31.12 -25.68 -14.64
CA ASP A 144 -30.92 -27.03 -15.15
C ASP A 144 -29.70 -27.69 -14.48
N GLU A 145 -29.97 -28.71 -13.66
CA GLU A 145 -28.98 -29.47 -12.89
C GLU A 145 -27.87 -30.06 -13.77
N ALA A 146 -28.15 -30.38 -15.03
CA ALA A 146 -27.16 -30.92 -15.96
C ALA A 146 -26.00 -29.94 -16.22
N ASN A 147 -26.22 -28.63 -16.01
CA ASN A 147 -25.21 -27.60 -16.19
C ASN A 147 -24.30 -27.41 -14.96
N GLY A 148 -24.66 -27.98 -13.80
CA GLY A 148 -23.81 -27.99 -12.60
C GLY A 148 -23.45 -26.61 -12.04
N LEU A 149 -24.33 -25.61 -12.24
CA LEU A 149 -24.11 -24.22 -11.82
C LEU A 149 -24.67 -23.89 -10.43
N LEU A 150 -25.48 -24.79 -9.86
CA LEU A 150 -26.11 -24.65 -8.54
C LEU A 150 -25.83 -25.89 -7.66
N PRO A 151 -24.56 -26.23 -7.36
CA PRO A 151 -24.26 -27.33 -6.46
C PRO A 151 -24.90 -27.09 -5.08
N ASP A 152 -25.64 -28.06 -4.58
CA ASP A 152 -26.46 -27.95 -3.35
C ASP A 152 -27.43 -26.76 -3.34
N ASP A 153 -27.97 -26.38 -4.51
CA ASP A 153 -28.81 -25.19 -4.70
C ASP A 153 -28.12 -23.87 -4.27
N LYS A 154 -26.79 -23.79 -4.45
CA LYS A 154 -25.99 -22.61 -4.12
C LYS A 154 -25.51 -21.92 -5.38
N LEU A 155 -25.97 -20.68 -5.58
CA LEU A 155 -25.43 -19.82 -6.63
C LEU A 155 -24.18 -19.12 -6.12
N THR A 156 -23.01 -19.42 -6.69
CA THR A 156 -21.76 -18.73 -6.35
C THR A 156 -21.32 -17.81 -7.48
N LEU A 157 -21.43 -16.51 -7.23
CA LEU A 157 -20.99 -15.43 -8.11
C LEU A 157 -19.56 -15.04 -7.77
N PHE A 158 -18.74 -14.88 -8.81
CA PHE A 158 -17.39 -14.33 -8.69
C PHE A 158 -17.31 -13.03 -9.49
N CYS A 159 -16.84 -11.97 -8.83
CA CYS A 159 -16.68 -10.66 -9.42
C CYS A 159 -15.21 -10.26 -9.34
N GLU A 160 -14.64 -9.85 -10.47
CA GLU A 160 -13.34 -9.19 -10.52
C GLU A 160 -13.53 -7.73 -10.88
N VAL A 161 -12.86 -6.83 -10.16
CA VAL A 161 -12.92 -5.38 -10.37
C VAL A 161 -11.52 -4.85 -10.61
N SER A 162 -11.36 -4.04 -11.65
CA SER A 162 -10.12 -3.33 -11.99
C SER A 162 -10.39 -1.83 -11.98
N VAL A 163 -10.00 -1.17 -10.89
CA VAL A 163 -10.19 0.27 -10.69
C VAL A 163 -8.99 1.03 -11.26
N VAL A 164 -9.27 2.00 -12.12
CA VAL A 164 -8.27 2.91 -12.68
C VAL A 164 -7.97 4.00 -11.66
N GLN A 165 -6.71 4.14 -11.29
CA GLN A 165 -6.20 5.17 -10.38
C GLN A 165 -5.53 6.31 -11.16
N ASP A 166 -4.91 7.22 -10.42
CA ASP A 166 -4.23 8.41 -10.95
C ASP A 166 -3.05 7.99 -11.85
N SER A 167 -2.90 8.69 -12.97
CA SER A 167 -1.84 8.46 -13.96
C SER A 167 -0.62 9.31 -13.63
N VAL A 168 0.57 8.72 -13.71
CA VAL A 168 1.84 9.45 -13.59
C VAL A 168 2.46 9.59 -14.97
N ASN A 169 2.76 10.83 -15.35
CA ASN A 169 3.53 11.12 -16.55
C ASN A 169 5.00 11.24 -16.18
N ILE A 170 5.85 10.45 -16.82
CA ILE A 170 7.29 10.60 -16.77
C ILE A 170 7.73 11.13 -18.13
N SER A 171 8.16 12.38 -18.15
CA SER A 171 8.66 13.05 -19.35
C SER A 171 10.18 13.12 -19.32
N GLY A 172 10.81 12.86 -20.46
CA GLY A 172 12.24 13.05 -20.65
C GLY A 172 12.55 13.81 -21.93
N HIS A 173 13.73 14.41 -21.96
CA HIS A 173 14.33 14.93 -23.18
C HIS A 173 15.46 13.99 -23.58
N THR A 174 15.44 13.51 -24.81
CA THR A 174 16.59 12.82 -25.40
C THR A 174 17.56 13.90 -25.85
N ASN A 175 18.60 14.16 -25.05
CA ASN A 175 19.71 14.99 -25.51
C ASN A 175 20.25 14.35 -26.81
N THR A 176 20.11 15.04 -27.93
CA THR A 176 20.56 14.61 -29.27
C THR A 176 22.09 14.61 -29.42
N ASN A 177 22.84 14.76 -28.32
CA ASN A 177 24.28 14.62 -28.32
C ASN A 177 24.67 13.14 -28.50
N THR A 178 25.51 12.88 -29.49
CA THR A 178 26.16 11.58 -29.74
C THR A 178 27.07 11.12 -28.58
N LEU A 179 27.33 12.00 -27.63
CA LEU A 179 28.12 11.74 -26.44
C LEU A 179 27.28 11.01 -25.38
N LYS A 180 27.62 9.75 -25.12
CA LYS A 180 27.05 8.97 -24.01
C LYS A 180 27.67 9.43 -22.70
N VAL A 181 26.94 10.19 -21.90
CA VAL A 181 27.35 10.54 -20.53
C VAL A 181 27.19 9.30 -19.66
N PRO A 182 28.26 8.79 -19.01
CA PRO A 182 28.15 7.67 -18.07
C PRO A 182 27.27 8.03 -16.87
N GLU A 183 26.67 7.03 -16.24
CA GLU A 183 25.92 7.23 -14.99
C GLU A 183 26.82 7.77 -13.87
N CYS A 184 26.23 8.58 -12.97
CA CYS A 184 26.94 9.12 -11.82
C CYS A 184 27.28 7.99 -10.83
N ARG A 185 28.57 7.80 -10.55
CA ARG A 185 29.09 6.76 -9.64
C ARG A 185 29.43 7.25 -8.24
N LEU A 186 29.06 8.49 -7.89
CA LEU A 186 29.43 9.11 -6.60
C LEU A 186 29.10 8.21 -5.38
N ALA A 187 27.91 7.61 -5.37
CA ALA A 187 27.50 6.73 -4.27
C ALA A 187 28.34 5.44 -4.20
N GLU A 188 28.75 4.89 -5.34
CA GLU A 188 29.60 3.70 -5.41
C GLU A 188 31.04 4.02 -4.99
N ASP A 189 31.56 5.15 -5.46
CA ASP A 189 32.92 5.62 -5.13
C ASP A 189 33.05 5.93 -3.64
N LEU A 190 32.05 6.59 -3.02
CA LEU A 190 32.01 6.79 -1.57
C LEU A 190 31.80 5.47 -0.81
N GLY A 191 30.93 4.59 -1.31
CA GLY A 191 30.77 3.24 -0.74
C GLY A 191 32.08 2.45 -0.71
N ASN A 192 32.91 2.59 -1.74
CA ASN A 192 34.22 1.95 -1.81
C ASN A 192 35.20 2.48 -0.75
N LEU A 193 35.09 3.73 -0.30
CA LEU A 193 35.89 4.25 0.82
C LEU A 193 35.56 3.53 2.11
N TRP A 194 34.28 3.26 2.36
CA TRP A 194 33.81 2.50 3.52
C TRP A 194 34.25 1.03 3.45
N GLU A 195 33.95 0.33 2.35
CA GLU A 195 34.23 -1.11 2.22
C GLU A 195 35.73 -1.44 2.26
N ASN A 196 36.57 -0.56 1.70
CA ASN A 196 38.02 -0.78 1.62
C ASN A 196 38.80 -0.03 2.72
N THR A 197 38.13 0.70 3.61
CA THR A 197 38.74 1.40 4.76
C THR A 197 39.88 2.38 4.41
N ARG A 198 39.84 3.00 3.22
CA ARG A 198 40.91 3.86 2.71
C ARG A 198 40.82 5.29 3.25
N PHE A 199 41.92 5.85 3.74
CA PHE A 199 42.03 7.25 4.21
C PHE A 199 41.13 7.60 5.42
N THR A 200 40.86 6.60 6.26
CA THR A 200 40.03 6.74 7.46
C THR A 200 40.74 7.55 8.55
N ASP A 201 39.96 8.32 9.32
CA ASP A 201 40.44 9.26 10.35
C ASP A 201 39.73 9.10 11.71
N CYS A 202 38.85 8.11 11.83
CA CYS A 202 38.19 7.70 13.07
C CYS A 202 37.83 6.21 13.08
N SER A 203 37.65 5.65 14.28
CA SER A 203 37.23 4.26 14.52
C SER A 203 36.03 4.19 15.46
N PHE A 204 35.10 3.28 15.17
CA PHE A 204 33.97 2.91 16.00
C PHE A 204 34.16 1.50 16.54
N PHE A 205 33.95 1.31 17.83
CA PHE A 205 33.97 0.00 18.46
C PHE A 205 32.55 -0.40 18.82
N VAL A 206 31.96 -1.28 18.00
CA VAL A 206 30.58 -1.75 18.15
C VAL A 206 30.59 -3.15 18.73
N ARG A 207 30.24 -3.27 20.02
CA ARG A 207 30.31 -4.54 20.77
C ARG A 207 31.63 -5.30 20.57
N GLY A 208 32.75 -4.56 20.61
CA GLY A 208 34.11 -5.10 20.45
C GLY A 208 34.61 -5.26 19.01
N GLN A 209 33.77 -5.02 17.99
CA GLN A 209 34.20 -4.99 16.59
C GLN A 209 34.60 -3.57 16.17
N GLU A 210 35.80 -3.43 15.60
CA GLU A 210 36.30 -2.13 15.12
C GLU A 210 35.83 -1.86 13.67
N PHE A 211 35.31 -0.65 13.43
CA PHE A 211 34.93 -0.14 12.13
C PHE A 211 35.60 1.22 11.88
N LYS A 212 36.33 1.34 10.77
CA LYS A 212 37.01 2.59 10.41
C LYS A 212 36.16 3.45 9.50
N ALA A 213 36.18 4.77 9.69
CA ALA A 213 35.32 5.70 8.96
C ALA A 213 35.99 7.07 8.71
N HIS A 214 35.21 7.99 8.13
CA HIS A 214 35.62 9.34 7.76
C HIS A 214 34.73 10.35 8.47
N LYS A 215 35.32 11.19 9.33
CA LYS A 215 34.59 12.22 10.08
C LYS A 215 33.82 13.15 9.16
N SER A 216 34.44 13.57 8.05
CA SER A 216 33.83 14.49 7.08
C SER A 216 32.55 13.94 6.45
N VAL A 217 32.55 12.66 6.04
CA VAL A 217 31.37 12.01 5.47
C VAL A 217 30.29 11.86 6.54
N LEU A 218 30.65 11.42 7.74
CA LEU A 218 29.69 11.22 8.83
C LEU A 218 29.05 12.53 9.28
N ALA A 219 29.85 13.57 9.51
CA ALA A 219 29.40 14.90 9.90
C ALA A 219 28.47 15.53 8.84
N ALA A 220 28.80 15.38 7.55
CA ALA A 220 27.95 15.90 6.47
C ALA A 220 26.59 15.19 6.35
N ARG A 221 26.47 13.96 6.87
CA ARG A 221 25.31 13.08 6.66
C ARG A 221 24.46 12.88 7.91
N SER A 222 24.99 13.19 9.09
CA SER A 222 24.30 13.05 10.39
C SER A 222 24.61 14.25 11.28
N PRO A 223 23.59 15.02 11.70
CA PRO A 223 23.75 16.08 12.70
C PRO A 223 24.38 15.59 14.01
N VAL A 224 24.09 14.35 14.40
CA VAL A 224 24.61 13.73 15.63
C VAL A 224 26.11 13.48 15.51
N PHE A 225 26.57 12.90 14.39
CA PHE A 225 28.01 12.77 14.16
C PHE A 225 28.69 14.13 13.97
N ASN A 226 28.03 15.11 13.36
CA ASN A 226 28.58 16.46 13.26
C ASN A 226 28.86 17.04 14.65
N ALA A 227 27.86 17.04 15.53
CA ALA A 227 28.02 17.53 16.91
C ALA A 227 29.07 16.73 17.71
N MET A 228 29.13 15.40 17.51
CA MET A 228 30.12 14.53 18.15
C MET A 228 31.56 14.90 17.77
N PHE A 229 31.81 15.31 16.52
CA PHE A 229 33.16 15.63 16.04
C PHE A 229 33.52 17.12 16.11
N GLU A 230 32.54 18.01 16.14
CA GLU A 230 32.73 19.46 16.22
C GLU A 230 33.15 19.91 17.62
N HIS A 231 32.67 19.24 18.67
CA HIS A 231 33.01 19.56 20.05
C HIS A 231 34.23 18.76 20.56
N GLU A 232 35.04 19.37 21.43
CA GLU A 232 36.22 18.76 22.08
C GLU A 232 35.88 17.69 23.14
N MET A 233 34.99 16.76 22.81
CA MET A 233 34.72 15.58 23.65
C MET A 233 35.89 14.58 23.60
N GLU A 234 35.91 13.58 24.48
CA GLU A 234 36.99 12.58 24.48
C GLU A 234 37.09 11.84 23.14
N GLU A 235 35.95 11.63 22.48
CA GLU A 235 35.83 10.95 21.19
C GLU A 235 36.53 11.71 20.07
N SER A 236 36.42 13.05 20.05
CA SER A 236 37.09 13.87 19.03
C SER A 236 38.60 13.92 19.25
N LYS A 237 39.07 13.83 20.50
CA LYS A 237 40.49 13.78 20.87
C LYS A 237 41.13 12.42 20.62
N LYS A 238 40.40 11.32 20.86
CA LYS A 238 40.89 9.95 20.69
C LYS A 238 40.63 9.36 19.31
N ASN A 239 39.85 10.04 18.47
CA ASN A 239 39.36 9.53 17.17
C ASN A 239 38.68 8.15 17.30
N ARG A 240 38.09 7.89 18.47
CA ARG A 240 37.54 6.59 18.85
C ARG A 240 36.20 6.80 19.53
N VAL A 241 35.18 6.08 19.05
CA VAL A 241 33.81 6.12 19.58
C VAL A 241 33.40 4.70 19.97
N GLU A 242 32.87 4.52 21.18
CA GLU A 242 32.33 3.24 21.64
C GLU A 242 30.80 3.21 21.48
N ILE A 243 30.28 2.15 20.87
CA ILE A 243 28.84 1.94 20.66
C ILE A 243 28.48 0.57 21.21
N ASN A 244 27.76 0.55 22.33
CA ASN A 244 27.39 -0.70 23.02
C ASN A 244 25.94 -1.11 22.75
N ASP A 245 25.09 -0.17 22.34
CA ASP A 245 23.64 -0.31 22.21
C ASP A 245 23.18 -0.62 20.78
N LEU A 246 24.11 -0.92 19.87
CA LEU A 246 23.78 -1.26 18.49
C LEU A 246 24.43 -2.59 18.07
N ASP A 247 23.68 -3.41 17.35
CA ASP A 247 24.21 -4.63 16.74
C ASP A 247 25.19 -4.29 15.60
N PRO A 248 26.33 -5.00 15.49
CA PRO A 248 27.33 -4.73 14.44
C PRO A 248 26.77 -4.79 13.01
N GLU A 249 25.80 -5.69 12.74
CA GLU A 249 25.16 -5.79 11.42
C GLU A 249 24.29 -4.56 11.11
N VAL A 250 23.53 -4.08 12.10
CA VAL A 250 22.69 -2.87 11.97
C VAL A 250 23.57 -1.64 11.80
N PHE A 251 24.67 -1.54 12.56
CA PHE A 251 25.64 -0.47 12.39
C PHE A 251 26.23 -0.49 10.97
N LYS A 252 26.63 -1.66 10.46
CA LYS A 252 27.18 -1.79 9.10
C LYS A 252 26.19 -1.34 8.03
N GLU A 253 24.91 -1.69 8.17
CA GLU A 253 23.86 -1.29 7.23
C GLU A 253 23.58 0.23 7.30
N MET A 254 23.51 0.79 8.51
CA MET A 254 23.42 2.24 8.74
C MET A 254 24.59 2.98 8.09
N MET A 255 25.82 2.48 8.28
CA MET A 255 27.02 3.08 7.68
C MET A 255 26.99 2.97 6.16
N ARG A 256 26.55 1.85 5.58
CA ARG A 256 26.34 1.75 4.13
C ARG A 256 25.37 2.84 3.63
N PHE A 257 24.29 3.11 4.36
CA PHE A 257 23.38 4.21 4.03
C PHE A 257 24.05 5.58 4.10
N VAL A 258 24.86 5.85 5.13
CA VAL A 258 25.58 7.13 5.28
C VAL A 258 26.42 7.42 4.02
N TYR A 259 27.18 6.43 3.54
CA TYR A 259 28.08 6.60 2.38
C TYR A 259 27.38 6.57 1.03
N THR A 260 26.30 5.79 0.88
CA THR A 260 25.72 5.48 -0.45
C THR A 260 24.28 5.94 -0.64
N GLY A 261 23.58 6.30 0.43
CA GLY A 261 22.14 6.56 0.45
C GLY A 261 21.26 5.31 0.27
N LYS A 262 21.85 4.11 0.30
CA LYS A 262 21.17 2.83 0.08
C LYS A 262 21.32 1.91 1.30
N ALA A 263 20.28 1.13 1.59
CA ALA A 263 20.23 0.11 2.63
C ALA A 263 19.64 -1.20 2.07
N PRO A 264 20.41 -1.99 1.29
CA PRO A 264 19.95 -3.21 0.63
C PRO A 264 19.42 -4.32 1.56
N ASN A 265 19.77 -4.32 2.85
CA ASN A 265 19.30 -5.33 3.82
C ASN A 265 18.24 -4.80 4.79
N LEU A 266 17.70 -3.60 4.55
CA LEU A 266 16.75 -2.93 5.44
C LEU A 266 15.58 -3.84 5.84
N ASP A 267 14.99 -4.57 4.89
CA ASP A 267 13.82 -5.44 5.12
C ASP A 267 14.04 -6.50 6.22
N LYS A 268 15.31 -6.88 6.50
CA LYS A 268 15.65 -7.91 7.49
C LYS A 268 15.79 -7.36 8.91
N MET A 269 15.92 -6.04 9.06
CA MET A 269 16.31 -5.39 10.33
C MET A 269 15.66 -4.01 10.50
N ALA A 270 14.49 -3.80 9.88
CA ALA A 270 13.86 -2.49 9.78
C ALA A 270 13.56 -1.86 11.16
N ASP A 271 13.23 -2.69 12.15
CA ASP A 271 12.99 -2.31 13.54
C ASP A 271 14.23 -1.72 14.22
N ASN A 272 15.33 -2.45 14.20
CA ASN A 272 16.59 -2.04 14.81
C ASN A 272 17.24 -0.91 14.02
N LEU A 273 17.09 -0.91 12.69
CA LEU A 273 17.60 0.15 11.83
C LEU A 273 16.79 1.44 11.98
N LEU A 274 15.48 1.37 12.27
CA LEU A 274 14.68 2.53 12.65
C LEU A 274 15.24 3.19 13.92
N ALA A 275 15.50 2.39 14.96
CA ALA A 275 16.09 2.87 16.20
C ALA A 275 17.46 3.56 15.99
N ALA A 276 18.31 2.95 15.15
CA ALA A 276 19.59 3.53 14.77
C ALA A 276 19.43 4.83 13.97
N ALA A 277 18.53 4.85 12.98
CA ALA A 277 18.29 6.02 12.16
C ALA A 277 17.78 7.22 12.98
N ASP A 278 16.88 6.98 13.93
CA ASP A 278 16.39 7.99 14.85
C ASP A 278 17.52 8.52 15.75
N LYS A 279 18.27 7.62 16.39
CA LYS A 279 19.41 7.96 17.27
C LYS A 279 20.46 8.82 16.57
N TYR A 280 20.77 8.55 15.31
CA TYR A 280 21.77 9.29 14.54
C TYR A 280 21.17 10.36 13.61
N ALA A 281 19.89 10.71 13.78
CA ALA A 281 19.16 11.72 13.01
C ALA A 281 19.29 11.55 11.49
N LEU A 282 19.13 10.32 11.01
CA LEU A 282 19.17 9.93 9.60
C LEU A 282 17.74 9.86 9.03
N GLU A 283 17.10 11.02 8.89
CA GLU A 283 15.65 11.14 8.60
C GLU A 283 15.19 10.31 7.39
N ARG A 284 15.92 10.35 6.28
CA ARG A 284 15.54 9.56 5.09
C ARG A 284 15.63 8.05 5.33
N LEU A 285 16.61 7.59 6.13
CA LEU A 285 16.70 6.17 6.49
C LEU A 285 15.55 5.77 7.43
N LYS A 286 15.20 6.66 8.38
CA LYS A 286 14.08 6.50 9.29
C LYS A 286 12.78 6.26 8.52
N VAL A 287 12.46 7.14 7.56
CA VAL A 287 11.25 6.98 6.71
C VAL A 287 11.30 5.73 5.83
N MET A 288 12.48 5.33 5.33
CA MET A 288 12.61 4.05 4.60
C MET A 288 12.30 2.85 5.50
N CYS A 289 12.70 2.88 6.78
CA CYS A 289 12.32 1.86 7.76
C CYS A 289 10.81 1.90 8.06
N GLU A 290 10.21 3.09 8.18
CA GLU A 290 8.76 3.27 8.35
C GLU A 290 7.97 2.62 7.20
N GLU A 291 8.39 2.82 5.95
CA GLU A 291 7.74 2.22 4.77
C GLU A 291 7.79 0.69 4.80
N ALA A 292 8.94 0.11 5.16
CA ALA A 292 9.12 -1.34 5.24
C ALA A 292 8.31 -1.96 6.39
N LEU A 293 8.28 -1.31 7.56
CA LEU A 293 7.47 -1.76 8.70
C LEU A 293 5.97 -1.63 8.40
N CYS A 294 5.56 -0.52 7.78
CA CYS A 294 4.17 -0.31 7.36
C CYS A 294 3.70 -1.38 6.38
N SER A 295 4.54 -1.77 5.43
CA SER A 295 4.23 -2.80 4.43
C SER A 295 4.07 -4.21 5.03
N ASN A 296 4.60 -4.44 6.24
CA ASN A 296 4.55 -5.71 6.96
C ASN A 296 3.58 -5.68 8.16
N LEU A 297 2.71 -4.67 8.26
CA LEU A 297 1.68 -4.61 9.30
C LEU A 297 0.70 -5.78 9.20
N SER A 298 0.39 -6.36 10.35
CA SER A 298 -0.53 -7.48 10.52
C SER A 298 -1.26 -7.37 11.85
N VAL A 299 -2.33 -8.15 12.02
CA VAL A 299 -3.08 -8.21 13.29
C VAL A 299 -2.16 -8.53 14.47
N GLU A 300 -1.21 -9.45 14.29
CA GLU A 300 -0.35 -9.94 15.37
C GLU A 300 0.73 -8.95 15.79
N ASN A 301 1.26 -8.13 14.87
CA ASN A 301 2.43 -7.27 15.14
C ASN A 301 2.13 -5.77 15.26
N VAL A 302 0.92 -5.31 14.93
CA VAL A 302 0.61 -3.88 14.86
C VAL A 302 0.74 -3.17 16.20
N ALA A 303 0.43 -3.85 17.32
CA ALA A 303 0.59 -3.27 18.66
C ALA A 303 2.07 -2.98 18.97
N ASP A 304 2.95 -3.97 18.75
CA ASP A 304 4.39 -3.80 18.94
C ASP A 304 4.97 -2.77 17.98
N THR A 305 4.50 -2.75 16.73
CA THR A 305 4.91 -1.76 15.72
C THR A 305 4.50 -0.35 16.12
N LEU A 306 3.31 -0.17 16.71
CA LEU A 306 2.84 1.13 17.19
C LEU A 306 3.70 1.64 18.37
N VAL A 307 4.05 0.76 19.30
CA VAL A 307 4.96 1.08 20.41
C VAL A 307 6.34 1.48 19.88
N LEU A 308 6.88 0.72 18.92
CA LEU A 308 8.15 1.02 18.27
C LEU A 308 8.12 2.39 17.55
N ALA A 309 7.01 2.67 16.86
CA ALA A 309 6.84 3.93 16.14
C ALA A 309 6.77 5.13 17.10
N ASP A 310 6.08 5.00 18.23
CA ASP A 310 6.04 6.03 19.28
C ASP A 310 7.42 6.25 19.91
N LEU A 311 8.11 5.15 20.26
CA LEU A 311 9.42 5.19 20.89
C LEU A 311 10.46 5.94 20.06
N HIS A 312 10.40 5.79 18.74
CA HIS A 312 11.34 6.41 17.79
C HIS A 312 10.74 7.60 17.05
N SER A 313 9.65 8.20 17.55
CA SER A 313 9.01 9.38 16.95
C SER A 313 8.80 9.23 15.42
N ALA A 314 8.34 8.06 15.00
CA ALA A 314 8.12 7.67 13.61
C ALA A 314 6.66 7.95 13.24
N GLU A 315 6.37 9.22 12.96
CA GLU A 315 5.01 9.75 12.87
C GLU A 315 4.19 9.14 11.72
N GLN A 316 4.81 8.83 10.58
CA GLN A 316 4.08 8.25 9.45
C GLN A 316 3.68 6.80 9.75
N LEU A 317 4.62 6.00 10.27
CA LEU A 317 4.33 4.63 10.71
C LEU A 317 3.30 4.59 11.83
N LYS A 318 3.40 5.50 12.81
CA LYS A 318 2.45 5.61 13.92
C LYS A 318 1.03 5.86 13.41
N ALA A 319 0.86 6.81 12.50
CA ALA A 319 -0.44 7.10 11.88
C ALA A 319 -0.99 5.90 11.10
N GLN A 320 -0.17 5.22 10.29
CA GLN A 320 -0.59 4.03 9.54
C GLN A 320 -0.95 2.85 10.44
N ALA A 321 -0.22 2.63 11.53
CA ALA A 321 -0.53 1.60 12.52
C ALA A 321 -1.86 1.88 13.24
N ILE A 322 -2.13 3.14 13.62
CA ILE A 322 -3.42 3.55 14.21
C ILE A 322 -4.57 3.34 13.22
N ASP A 323 -4.40 3.71 11.95
CA ASP A 323 -5.41 3.48 10.91
C ASP A 323 -5.68 1.99 10.70
N PHE A 324 -4.63 1.16 10.70
CA PHE A 324 -4.75 -0.29 10.62
C PHE A 324 -5.53 -0.86 11.83
N ILE A 325 -5.19 -0.42 13.05
CA ILE A 325 -5.89 -0.80 14.29
C ILE A 325 -7.38 -0.47 14.19
N ASN A 326 -7.72 0.73 13.76
CA ASN A 326 -9.11 1.15 13.63
C ASN A 326 -9.89 0.35 12.56
N SER A 327 -9.19 -0.18 11.56
CA SER A 327 -9.80 -0.98 10.50
C SER A 327 -10.06 -2.45 10.87
N GLN A 328 -9.30 -3.01 11.82
CA GLN A 328 -9.40 -4.41 12.26
C GLN A 328 -9.45 -4.56 13.79
N ALA A 329 -10.09 -3.58 14.45
CA ALA A 329 -10.08 -3.46 15.91
C ALA A 329 -10.56 -4.72 16.62
N THR A 330 -11.57 -5.42 16.09
CA THR A 330 -12.13 -6.63 16.70
C THR A 330 -11.10 -7.74 16.87
N ASP A 331 -10.27 -7.96 15.86
CA ASP A 331 -9.30 -9.06 15.87
C ASP A 331 -8.05 -8.66 16.67
N ILE A 332 -7.63 -7.41 16.56
CA ILE A 332 -6.45 -6.88 17.24
C ILE A 332 -6.65 -6.84 18.76
N MET A 333 -7.86 -6.50 19.23
CA MET A 333 -8.17 -6.45 20.66
C MET A 333 -7.97 -7.80 21.39
N GLU A 334 -8.03 -8.91 20.65
CA GLU A 334 -7.83 -10.24 21.21
C GLU A 334 -6.37 -10.68 21.29
N THR A 335 -5.47 -10.00 20.57
CA THR A 335 -4.04 -10.33 20.54
C THR A 335 -3.36 -10.10 21.89
N SER A 336 -2.33 -10.90 22.18
CA SER A 336 -1.49 -10.72 23.37
C SER A 336 -0.73 -9.38 23.33
N GLY A 337 -0.26 -8.97 22.14
CA GLY A 337 0.43 -7.70 21.92
C GLY A 337 -0.43 -6.50 22.32
N TRP A 338 -1.70 -6.47 21.88
CA TRP A 338 -2.63 -5.41 22.27
C TRP A 338 -2.91 -5.39 23.78
N LYS A 339 -3.17 -6.56 24.38
CA LYS A 339 -3.39 -6.70 25.83
C LYS A 339 -2.18 -6.23 26.65
N SER A 340 -0.97 -6.49 26.17
CA SER A 340 0.29 -5.99 26.77
C SER A 340 0.43 -4.47 26.62
N MET A 341 0.10 -3.93 25.43
CA MET A 341 0.17 -2.49 25.15
C MET A 341 -0.79 -1.68 26.03
N ILE A 342 -2.00 -2.19 26.33
CA ILE A 342 -2.94 -1.53 27.25
C ILE A 342 -2.28 -1.27 28.63
N GLN A 343 -1.51 -2.24 29.12
CA GLN A 343 -0.87 -2.16 30.43
C GLN A 343 0.39 -1.29 30.42
N SER A 344 1.20 -1.40 29.35
CA SER A 344 2.52 -0.75 29.27
C SER A 344 2.47 0.67 28.68
N HIS A 345 1.57 0.94 27.73
CA HIS A 345 1.50 2.19 26.95
C HIS A 345 0.04 2.68 26.77
N PRO A 346 -0.69 2.99 27.86
CA PRO A 346 -2.10 3.35 27.80
C PRO A 346 -2.39 4.63 27.00
N HIS A 347 -1.40 5.52 26.83
CA HIS A 347 -1.56 6.73 26.01
C HIS A 347 -1.79 6.42 24.53
N LEU A 348 -1.19 5.33 24.01
CA LEU A 348 -1.37 4.89 22.63
C LEU A 348 -2.79 4.40 22.36
N VAL A 349 -3.41 3.74 23.34
CA VAL A 349 -4.82 3.34 23.29
C VAL A 349 -5.72 4.59 23.22
N ALA A 350 -5.44 5.59 24.07
CA ALA A 350 -6.18 6.85 24.05
C ALA A 350 -6.02 7.59 22.71
N GLU A 351 -4.83 7.55 22.10
CA GLU A 351 -4.58 8.16 20.81
C GLU A 351 -5.30 7.45 19.66
N ALA A 352 -5.26 6.11 19.61
CA ALA A 352 -6.02 5.32 18.65
C ALA A 352 -7.53 5.59 18.76
N PHE A 353 -8.06 5.67 19.98
CA PHE A 353 -9.47 5.99 20.24
C PHE A 353 -9.83 7.43 19.79
N ARG A 354 -8.96 8.42 20.04
CA ARG A 354 -9.17 9.79 19.54
C ARG A 354 -9.18 9.84 18.01
N ALA A 355 -8.29 9.10 17.35
CA ALA A 355 -8.26 9.01 15.90
C ALA A 355 -9.57 8.41 15.34
N LEU A 356 -10.08 7.34 15.98
CA LEU A 356 -11.36 6.74 15.64
C LEU A 356 -12.52 7.72 15.79
N ALA A 357 -12.60 8.44 16.90
CA ALA A 357 -13.65 9.43 17.16
C ALA A 357 -13.62 10.59 16.14
N SER A 358 -12.41 11.04 15.79
CA SER A 358 -12.21 12.11 14.80
C SER A 358 -12.62 11.68 13.39
N ALA A 359 -12.42 10.41 13.04
CA ALA A 359 -12.85 9.85 11.76
C ALA A 359 -14.38 9.69 11.64
N GLN A 360 -15.08 9.56 12.77
CA GLN A 360 -16.55 9.40 12.81
C GLN A 360 -17.32 10.72 12.91
N CYS A 361 -16.66 11.84 13.19
CA CYS A 361 -17.29 13.15 13.28
C CYS A 361 -17.31 13.82 11.88
N PRO A 362 -18.44 13.85 11.14
CA PRO A 362 -18.50 14.71 9.97
C PRO A 362 -18.29 16.15 10.42
N GLN A 363 -17.36 16.86 9.77
CA GLN A 363 -17.24 18.31 9.95
C GLN A 363 -18.61 18.94 9.68
N PHE A 364 -19.34 19.30 10.73
CA PHE A 364 -20.51 20.13 10.61
C PHE A 364 -20.06 21.46 10.04
N GLY A 365 -20.28 21.66 8.75
CA GLY A 365 -20.05 22.92 8.08
C GLY A 365 -20.77 24.02 8.86
N ILE A 366 -20.00 24.98 9.35
CA ILE A 366 -20.51 26.20 9.96
C ILE A 366 -21.54 26.80 9.01
N PRO A 367 -22.79 27.08 9.44
CA PRO A 367 -23.78 27.73 8.57
C PRO A 367 -23.24 29.09 8.13
N ARG A 368 -22.97 29.25 6.84
CA ARG A 368 -22.68 30.56 6.24
C ARG A 368 -23.86 31.49 6.58
N LYS A 369 -23.63 32.48 7.43
CA LYS A 369 -24.57 33.58 7.65
C LYS A 369 -24.94 34.17 6.30
N ARG A 370 -26.23 34.11 5.94
CA ARG A 370 -26.78 34.89 4.82
C ARG A 370 -26.51 36.36 5.09
N LEU A 371 -25.59 36.95 4.33
CA LEU A 371 -25.50 38.40 4.17
C LEU A 371 -26.81 38.84 3.53
N LYS A 372 -27.60 39.63 4.25
CA LYS A 372 -28.73 40.37 3.69
C LYS A 372 -28.16 41.36 2.69
N GLN A 373 -28.53 41.23 1.42
CA GLN A 373 -28.36 42.29 0.44
C GLN A 373 -29.42 43.36 0.75
N SER A 374 -28.96 44.59 0.99
CA SER A 374 -29.74 45.82 0.99
C SER A 374 -30.04 46.27 -0.42
#